data_AF-A0A4Q1EUH0-F1
#
_entry.id   AF-A0A4Q1EUH0-F1
#
_cell.length_a   1.000
_cell.length_b   1.000
_cell.length_c   1.000
_cell.angle_alpha   90.00
_cell.angle_beta   90.00
_cell.angle_gamma   90.00
#
_symmetry.space_group_name_H-M   'P 1'
#
loop_
_entity.id
_entity.type
_entity.pdbx_description
1 polymer ?
#
loop_
_entity_poly.entity_id
_entity_poly.type
_entity_poly.pdbx_seq_one_letter_code
_entity_poly.pdbx_strand_id
1 'polypeptide(L)'
;MNNQNNTNSEVVIPFIIVQPGYATGDMFAIAATLINNQQYHVLISTTMDEHENVRDPYDKSKSIREFYRSSGIEEYRIHTHNVNEVRAPGLASQLKMEAFNIIREQYKNDLSKRAFENKYYKPVGEGTQYIAKNFSEEMRNQLKVAWEINGSQDDAIKIWLETQGIPTSGNNLLILWSRFSGKGGDIHIEHDTSYWGIKQIVHRVADMYDAVIITGDKGYVKERAKKYDETANEINVHYQSRKVFNITEFWKGNSPALDAWGGNTRLGQFKLYDYFQRHFQNVKHLGFRSGNLEVMAMLGYQVRYMEEEGSESGGRMTTWFDNGNGETALGGRATGYERLVLTEPPTRSGKFIQYRIQEINRETKERKAPLEQRIKDLENSGQAADSPDINDLKKEIKIIDNEGEARKKIFAGPEMAPFRKDQIPPTPILKKDKERFSEGFSELDMKIILRYLQPSDWVERETGYQRIIGQRNKSYERLLESSEIG
;
A
#
# COMPACT_ATOMS: atom_id res chain seq x y z
N MET A 1 -60.72 14.07 2.13
CA MET A 1 -59.54 13.74 2.95
C MET A 1 -58.34 13.68 2.00
N ASN A 2 -57.58 14.78 1.91
CA ASN A 2 -56.38 14.85 1.07
C ASN A 2 -55.16 14.49 1.92
N ASN A 3 -54.59 13.30 1.69
CA ASN A 3 -53.27 12.95 2.20
C ASN A 3 -52.21 13.57 1.29
N GLN A 4 -51.77 14.78 1.62
CA GLN A 4 -50.51 15.32 1.12
C GLN A 4 -49.37 14.64 1.88
N ASN A 5 -48.81 13.57 1.30
CA ASN A 5 -47.52 13.04 1.71
C ASN A 5 -46.45 14.07 1.35
N ASN A 6 -46.14 14.91 2.33
CA ASN A 6 -45.07 15.90 2.27
C ASN A 6 -43.72 15.18 2.46
N THR A 7 -43.26 14.47 1.44
CA THR A 7 -41.90 13.88 1.41
C THR A 7 -40.91 14.92 0.89
N ASN A 8 -40.73 16.01 1.63
CA ASN A 8 -39.50 16.80 1.49
C ASN A 8 -38.40 16.05 2.23
N SER A 9 -37.81 15.04 1.58
CA SER A 9 -36.51 14.53 2.02
C SER A 9 -35.53 15.69 1.96
N GLU A 10 -35.09 16.21 3.10
CA GLU A 10 -34.03 17.22 3.14
C GLU A 10 -32.86 16.73 2.30
N VAL A 11 -32.44 17.52 1.32
CA VAL A 11 -31.30 17.19 0.46
C VAL A 11 -30.05 17.12 1.33
N VAL A 12 -29.56 15.90 1.56
CA VAL A 12 -28.33 15.68 2.32
C VAL A 12 -27.14 16.07 1.45
N ILE A 13 -26.44 17.15 1.83
CA ILE A 13 -25.26 17.64 1.10
C ILE A 13 -24.08 16.69 1.37
N PRO A 14 -23.42 16.16 0.32
CA PRO A 14 -22.39 15.15 0.52
C PRO A 14 -21.04 15.73 0.96
N PHE A 15 -20.23 14.88 1.59
CA PHE A 15 -18.78 15.11 1.76
C PHE A 15 -18.04 14.54 0.55
N ILE A 16 -17.21 15.32 -0.14
CA ILE A 16 -16.48 14.84 -1.33
C ILE A 16 -15.03 14.57 -0.96
N ILE A 17 -14.65 13.29 -1.01
CA ILE A 17 -13.25 12.87 -0.98
C ILE A 17 -12.66 13.08 -2.37
N VAL A 18 -11.58 13.85 -2.45
CA VAL A 18 -10.85 14.07 -3.69
C VAL A 18 -9.70 13.08 -3.80
N GLN A 19 -9.72 12.24 -4.84
CA GLN A 19 -8.75 11.19 -5.09
C GLN A 19 -8.07 11.38 -6.46
N PRO A 20 -6.73 11.52 -6.52
CA PRO A 20 -6.02 11.46 -7.78
C PRO A 20 -6.15 10.09 -8.45
N GLY A 21 -6.31 10.05 -9.78
CA GLY A 21 -6.49 8.82 -10.55
C GLY A 21 -5.34 7.82 -10.46
N TYR A 22 -4.15 8.21 -10.00
CA TYR A 22 -3.03 7.30 -9.75
C TYR A 22 -3.01 6.70 -8.34
N ALA A 23 -3.80 7.21 -7.40
CA ALA A 23 -3.72 6.89 -5.97
C ALA A 23 -4.49 5.61 -5.62
N THR A 24 -4.07 4.47 -6.17
CA THR A 24 -4.72 3.17 -5.96
C THR A 24 -4.52 2.61 -4.55
N GLY A 25 -3.51 3.08 -3.81
CA GLY A 25 -3.27 2.66 -2.43
C GLY A 25 -4.40 3.07 -1.49
N ASP A 26 -5.00 4.24 -1.72
CA ASP A 26 -6.03 4.82 -0.85
C ASP A 26 -7.44 4.32 -1.14
N MET A 27 -7.63 3.64 -2.27
CA MET A 27 -8.98 3.25 -2.73
C MET A 27 -9.69 2.31 -1.75
N PHE A 28 -8.97 1.49 -1.01
CA PHE A 28 -9.60 0.54 -0.08
C PHE A 28 -10.19 1.24 1.14
N ALA A 29 -9.45 2.14 1.77
CA ALA A 29 -9.97 2.93 2.89
C ALA A 29 -11.10 3.87 2.44
N ILE A 30 -10.99 4.46 1.25
CA ILE A 30 -12.06 5.29 0.66
C ILE A 30 -13.32 4.45 0.39
N ALA A 31 -13.19 3.29 -0.25
CA ALA A 31 -14.33 2.39 -0.49
C ALA A 31 -15.01 2.01 0.83
N ALA A 32 -14.23 1.67 1.85
CA ALA A 32 -14.76 1.31 3.16
C ALA A 32 -15.53 2.48 3.81
N THR A 33 -15.02 3.71 3.72
CA THR A 33 -15.76 4.91 4.14
C THR A 33 -17.06 5.10 3.37
N LEU A 34 -17.04 4.92 2.04
CA LEU A 34 -18.22 5.07 1.20
C LEU A 34 -19.30 4.00 1.48
N ILE A 35 -18.89 2.77 1.76
CA ILE A 35 -19.81 1.67 2.15
C ILE A 35 -20.47 2.00 3.49
N ASN A 36 -19.68 2.42 4.49
CA ASN A 36 -20.17 2.65 5.84
C ASN A 36 -20.99 3.94 5.99
N ASN A 37 -20.72 4.96 5.18
CA ASN A 37 -21.42 6.24 5.26
C ASN A 37 -21.88 6.74 3.89
N GLN A 38 -23.21 6.70 3.69
CA GLN A 38 -23.88 7.09 2.45
C GLN A 38 -23.74 8.58 2.09
N GLN A 39 -23.40 9.46 3.06
CA GLN A 39 -23.17 10.89 2.80
C GLN A 39 -21.84 11.17 2.10
N TYR A 40 -20.87 10.25 2.16
CA TYR A 40 -19.60 10.44 1.47
C TYR A 40 -19.74 10.16 -0.03
N HIS A 41 -19.15 11.00 -0.85
CA HIS A 41 -18.99 10.82 -2.29
C HIS A 41 -17.49 10.90 -2.60
N VAL A 42 -17.08 10.47 -3.79
CA VAL A 42 -15.69 10.55 -4.26
C VAL A 42 -15.61 11.26 -5.59
N LEU A 43 -14.59 12.11 -5.76
CA LEU A 43 -14.20 12.72 -7.03
C LEU A 43 -12.83 12.18 -7.45
N ILE A 44 -12.79 11.49 -8.58
CA ILE A 44 -11.59 10.85 -9.11
C ILE A 44 -11.06 11.68 -10.29
N SER A 45 -9.79 12.08 -10.28
CA SER A 45 -9.19 12.65 -11.50
C SER A 45 -8.95 11.56 -12.55
N THR A 46 -9.20 11.87 -13.81
CA THR A 46 -9.05 10.92 -14.91
C THR A 46 -8.55 11.60 -16.16
N THR A 47 -7.83 10.87 -17.00
CA THR A 47 -7.47 11.25 -18.37
C THR A 47 -8.29 10.50 -19.41
N MET A 48 -9.24 9.67 -18.97
CA MET A 48 -10.11 8.86 -19.82
C MET A 48 -10.88 9.74 -20.81
N ASP A 49 -10.86 9.36 -22.09
CA ASP A 49 -11.74 9.94 -23.10
C ASP A 49 -13.18 9.39 -23.00
N GLU A 50 -14.05 9.83 -23.90
CA GLU A 50 -15.45 9.39 -23.99
C GLU A 50 -15.61 7.89 -24.31
N HIS A 51 -14.55 7.24 -24.81
CA HIS A 51 -14.49 5.82 -25.09
C HIS A 51 -13.78 5.03 -23.98
N GLU A 52 -13.54 5.66 -22.82
CA GLU A 52 -12.82 5.11 -21.67
C GLU A 52 -11.37 4.68 -21.96
N ASN A 53 -10.73 5.28 -22.97
CA ASN A 53 -9.31 5.10 -23.20
C ASN A 53 -8.53 6.05 -22.31
N VAL A 54 -7.59 5.49 -21.54
CA VAL A 54 -6.72 6.25 -20.65
C VAL A 54 -5.53 6.81 -21.44
N ARG A 55 -5.30 8.12 -21.36
CA ARG A 55 -4.19 8.81 -22.07
C ARG A 55 -2.90 8.86 -21.26
N ASP A 56 -3.00 9.08 -19.95
CA ASP A 56 -1.85 9.07 -19.04
C ASP A 56 -1.57 7.64 -18.56
N PRO A 57 -0.39 7.06 -18.81
CA PRO A 57 -0.10 5.68 -18.44
C PRO A 57 -0.05 5.43 -16.91
N TYR A 58 0.02 6.48 -16.10
CA TYR A 58 -0.08 6.42 -14.64
C TYR A 58 -1.51 6.53 -14.12
N ASP A 59 -2.47 6.87 -14.97
CA ASP A 59 -3.87 6.95 -14.60
C ASP A 59 -4.46 5.55 -14.41
N LYS A 60 -5.00 5.33 -13.21
CA LYS A 60 -5.66 4.10 -12.74
C LYS A 60 -7.14 4.34 -12.41
N SER A 61 -7.68 5.51 -12.75
CA SER A 61 -9.06 5.92 -12.47
C SER A 61 -10.08 4.91 -12.97
N LYS A 62 -9.87 4.28 -14.15
CA LYS A 62 -10.73 3.20 -14.65
C LYS A 62 -10.87 2.05 -13.64
N SER A 63 -9.75 1.52 -13.17
CA SER A 63 -9.72 0.42 -12.20
C SER A 63 -10.24 0.82 -10.82
N ILE A 64 -10.01 2.07 -10.41
CA ILE A 64 -10.53 2.61 -9.14
C ILE A 64 -12.07 2.71 -9.20
N ARG A 65 -12.60 3.28 -10.30
CA ARG A 65 -14.05 3.41 -10.52
C ARG A 65 -14.73 2.05 -10.58
N GLU A 66 -14.15 1.10 -11.31
CA GLU A 66 -14.64 -0.27 -11.39
C GLU A 66 -14.65 -0.96 -10.02
N PHE A 67 -13.61 -0.76 -9.20
CA PHE A 67 -13.58 -1.30 -7.84
C PHE A 67 -14.69 -0.72 -6.96
N TYR A 68 -14.95 0.59 -7.03
CA TYR A 68 -16.03 1.21 -6.26
C TYR A 68 -17.41 0.70 -6.67
N ARG A 69 -17.68 0.62 -7.98
CA ARG A 69 -18.92 0.05 -8.51
C ARG A 69 -19.09 -1.41 -8.07
N SER A 70 -18.04 -2.22 -8.18
CA SER A 70 -18.06 -3.61 -7.76
C SER A 70 -18.28 -3.76 -6.26
N SER A 71 -17.89 -2.76 -5.46
CA SER A 71 -18.13 -2.72 -4.01
C SER A 71 -19.56 -2.27 -3.65
N GLY A 72 -20.48 -2.15 -4.62
CA GLY A 72 -21.86 -1.74 -4.40
C GLY A 72 -22.03 -0.24 -4.12
N ILE A 73 -21.04 0.60 -4.46
CA ILE A 73 -21.17 2.05 -4.31
C ILE A 73 -21.96 2.58 -5.51
N GLU A 74 -23.06 3.29 -5.20
CA GLU A 74 -23.95 3.85 -6.21
C GLU A 74 -23.26 4.84 -7.15
N GLU A 75 -23.59 4.77 -8.44
CA GLU A 75 -22.89 5.52 -9.50
C GLU A 75 -22.92 7.05 -9.27
N TYR A 76 -24.04 7.58 -8.76
CA TYR A 76 -24.17 9.02 -8.48
C TYR A 76 -23.23 9.53 -7.37
N ARG A 77 -22.61 8.61 -6.61
CA ARG A 77 -21.62 8.92 -5.57
C ARG A 77 -20.18 8.91 -6.09
N ILE A 78 -19.97 8.49 -7.33
CA ILE A 78 -18.65 8.32 -7.95
C ILE A 78 -18.51 9.33 -9.09
N HIS A 79 -17.90 10.47 -8.78
CA HIS A 79 -17.66 11.54 -9.74
C HIS A 79 -16.29 11.39 -10.40
N THR A 80 -16.16 11.87 -11.63
CA THR A 80 -14.88 11.92 -12.36
C THR A 80 -14.61 13.30 -12.95
N HIS A 81 -13.36 13.75 -12.92
CA HIS A 81 -12.93 15.00 -13.55
C HIS A 81 -11.84 14.75 -14.59
N ASN A 82 -12.05 15.20 -15.83
CA ASN A 82 -11.06 15.04 -16.88
C ASN A 82 -9.90 16.04 -16.69
N VAL A 83 -8.67 15.53 -16.68
CA VAL A 83 -7.43 16.29 -16.57
C VAL A 83 -6.44 15.83 -17.64
N ASN A 84 -5.43 16.66 -17.92
CA ASN A 84 -4.40 16.31 -18.89
C ASN A 84 -3.47 15.21 -18.35
N GLU A 85 -3.09 15.31 -17.07
CA GLU A 85 -2.18 14.39 -16.40
C GLU A 85 -2.63 14.20 -14.94
N VAL A 86 -2.63 12.96 -14.44
CA VAL A 86 -3.07 12.69 -13.06
C VAL A 86 -1.99 12.99 -12.02
N ARG A 87 -0.77 13.35 -12.42
CA ARG A 87 0.35 13.69 -11.52
C ARG A 87 0.81 15.15 -11.65
N ALA A 88 0.06 15.98 -12.39
CA ALA A 88 0.44 17.36 -12.64
C ALA A 88 0.51 18.21 -11.34
N PRO A 89 1.49 19.14 -11.25
CA PRO A 89 1.46 20.20 -10.25
C PRO A 89 0.13 20.97 -10.29
N GLY A 90 -0.45 21.27 -9.13
CA GLY A 90 -1.71 22.01 -9.03
C GLY A 90 -2.99 21.17 -9.20
N LEU A 91 -2.88 19.87 -9.50
CA LEU A 91 -4.03 18.97 -9.62
C LEU A 91 -4.95 19.01 -8.38
N ALA A 92 -4.38 19.04 -7.17
CA ALA A 92 -5.16 19.13 -5.93
C ALA A 92 -6.07 20.36 -5.91
N SER A 93 -5.57 21.52 -6.37
CA SER A 93 -6.36 22.75 -6.46
C SER A 93 -7.45 22.65 -7.54
N GLN A 94 -7.13 22.03 -8.68
CA GLN A 94 -8.10 21.80 -9.75
C GLN A 94 -9.26 20.92 -9.28
N LEU A 95 -8.97 19.79 -8.64
CA LEU A 95 -10.00 18.88 -8.13
C LEU A 95 -10.80 19.47 -6.98
N LYS A 96 -10.16 20.28 -6.11
CA LYS A 96 -10.86 21.02 -5.06
C LYS A 96 -11.90 21.99 -5.65
N MET A 97 -11.55 22.70 -6.73
CA MET A 97 -12.48 23.58 -7.44
C MET A 97 -13.62 22.81 -8.10
N GLU A 98 -13.33 21.64 -8.69
CA GLU A 98 -14.36 20.80 -9.31
C GLU A 98 -15.34 20.24 -8.26
N ALA A 99 -14.83 19.73 -7.14
CA ALA A 99 -15.68 19.28 -6.03
C ALA A 99 -16.56 20.41 -5.49
N PHE A 100 -16.06 21.66 -5.46
CA PHE A 100 -16.87 22.82 -5.10
C PHE A 100 -18.02 23.05 -6.10
N ASN A 101 -17.75 22.96 -7.40
CA ASN A 101 -18.76 23.14 -8.45
C ASN A 101 -19.85 22.07 -8.35
N ILE A 102 -19.49 20.79 -8.16
CA ILE A 102 -20.43 19.68 -7.96
C ILE A 102 -21.39 19.97 -6.81
N ILE A 103 -20.88 20.35 -5.63
CA ILE A 103 -21.74 20.67 -4.48
C ILE A 103 -22.64 21.86 -4.80
N ARG A 104 -22.06 22.92 -5.37
CA ARG A 104 -22.78 24.16 -5.63
C ARG A 104 -23.93 23.95 -6.63
N GLU A 105 -23.71 23.20 -7.68
CA GLU A 105 -24.66 23.06 -8.80
C GLU A 105 -25.73 22.00 -8.52
N GLN A 106 -25.41 20.95 -7.76
CA GLN A 106 -26.32 19.82 -7.55
C GLN A 106 -27.03 19.86 -6.18
N TYR A 107 -26.45 20.53 -5.18
CA TYR A 107 -26.94 20.43 -3.78
C TYR A 107 -27.17 21.78 -3.11
N LYS A 108 -26.31 22.79 -3.34
CA LYS A 108 -26.38 24.07 -2.62
C LYS A 108 -25.81 25.27 -3.39
N ASN A 109 -26.68 25.98 -4.10
CA ASN A 109 -26.32 27.12 -4.97
C ASN A 109 -25.66 28.30 -4.23
N ASP A 110 -25.99 28.54 -2.95
CA ASP A 110 -25.52 29.65 -2.12
C ASP A 110 -24.26 29.31 -1.30
N LEU A 111 -23.58 28.20 -1.59
CA LEU A 111 -22.41 27.76 -0.82
C LEU A 111 -21.17 28.63 -1.08
N SER A 112 -20.62 29.21 -0.01
CA SER A 112 -19.34 29.91 -0.09
C SER A 112 -18.15 28.94 -0.15
N LYS A 113 -17.05 29.34 -0.81
CA LYS A 113 -15.82 28.54 -0.89
C LYS A 113 -15.30 28.15 0.51
N ARG A 114 -15.25 29.09 1.44
CA ARG A 114 -14.77 28.83 2.81
C ARG A 114 -15.63 27.78 3.54
N ALA A 115 -16.95 27.86 3.39
CA ALA A 115 -17.86 26.86 3.99
C ALA A 115 -17.67 25.48 3.35
N PHE A 116 -17.47 25.41 2.03
CA PHE A 116 -17.12 24.18 1.33
C PHE A 116 -15.84 23.55 1.86
N GLU A 117 -14.77 24.33 1.93
CA GLU A 117 -13.44 23.85 2.33
C GLU A 117 -13.43 23.30 3.75
N ASN A 118 -14.16 23.95 4.67
CA ASN A 118 -14.18 23.56 6.07
C ASN A 118 -15.07 22.34 6.34
N LYS A 119 -16.13 22.13 5.54
CA LYS A 119 -17.18 21.15 5.86
C LYS A 119 -17.27 20.00 4.86
N TYR A 120 -17.24 20.29 3.56
CA TYR A 120 -17.60 19.34 2.51
C TYR A 120 -16.39 18.77 1.76
N TYR A 121 -15.31 19.54 1.64
CA TYR A 121 -14.06 19.09 1.02
C TYR A 121 -13.31 18.12 1.93
N LYS A 122 -12.93 16.96 1.40
CA LYS A 122 -12.10 15.97 2.10
C LYS A 122 -10.89 15.57 1.23
N PRO A 123 -9.64 15.64 1.75
CA PRO A 123 -8.47 15.20 1.00
C PRO A 123 -8.43 13.67 0.89
N VAL A 124 -7.56 13.13 0.01
CA VAL A 124 -7.41 11.68 -0.21
C VAL A 124 -7.17 10.86 1.07
N GLY A 125 -6.45 11.44 2.04
CA GLY A 125 -6.17 10.80 3.34
C GLY A 125 -7.38 10.69 4.28
N GLU A 126 -8.52 11.28 3.94
CA GLU A 126 -9.76 11.18 4.74
C GLU A 126 -10.20 9.73 4.93
N GLY A 127 -10.04 8.86 3.92
CA GLY A 127 -10.37 7.44 4.05
C GLY A 127 -9.63 6.82 5.24
N THR A 128 -8.30 6.99 5.30
CA THR A 128 -7.48 6.51 6.42
C THR A 128 -7.95 7.07 7.76
N GLN A 129 -8.21 8.37 7.84
CA GLN A 129 -8.66 9.02 9.09
C GLN A 129 -10.05 8.54 9.52
N TYR A 130 -10.96 8.33 8.57
CA TYR A 130 -12.30 7.85 8.83
C TYR A 130 -12.30 6.45 9.41
N ILE A 131 -11.52 5.53 8.83
CA ILE A 131 -11.35 4.17 9.35
C ILE A 131 -10.77 4.22 10.77
N ALA A 132 -9.69 4.98 10.98
CA ALA A 132 -9.09 5.12 12.30
C ALA A 132 -10.11 5.56 13.36
N LYS A 133 -11.02 6.47 13.01
CA LYS A 133 -12.02 7.03 13.93
C LYS A 133 -13.28 6.18 14.11
N ASN A 134 -13.73 5.47 13.09
CA ASN A 134 -15.08 4.89 13.06
C ASN A 134 -15.12 3.37 12.85
N PHE A 135 -13.96 2.71 12.64
CA PHE A 135 -13.95 1.28 12.40
C PHE A 135 -14.56 0.50 13.56
N SER A 136 -15.41 -0.47 13.24
CA SER A 136 -16.20 -1.24 14.18
C SER A 136 -16.49 -2.64 13.62
N GLU A 137 -17.01 -3.54 14.45
CA GLU A 137 -17.43 -4.87 13.96
C GLU A 137 -18.57 -4.77 12.95
N GLU A 138 -19.51 -3.83 13.17
CA GLU A 138 -20.60 -3.56 12.24
C GLU A 138 -20.06 -3.09 10.88
N MET A 139 -19.10 -2.15 10.89
CA MET A 139 -18.44 -1.73 9.66
C MET A 139 -17.74 -2.90 8.97
N ARG A 140 -17.00 -3.76 9.69
CA ARG A 140 -16.38 -4.96 9.12
C ARG A 140 -17.42 -5.86 8.43
N ASN A 141 -18.58 -6.08 9.07
CA ASN A 141 -19.64 -6.90 8.50
C ASN A 141 -20.22 -6.28 7.22
N GLN A 142 -20.42 -4.97 7.19
CA GLN A 142 -20.84 -4.25 5.97
C GLN A 142 -19.81 -4.42 4.85
N LEU A 143 -18.51 -4.35 5.14
CA LEU A 143 -17.46 -4.61 4.15
C LEU A 143 -17.50 -6.04 3.62
N LYS A 144 -17.68 -7.04 4.51
CA LYS A 144 -17.82 -8.44 4.11
C LYS A 144 -19.02 -8.65 3.19
N VAL A 145 -20.15 -8.01 3.46
CA VAL A 145 -21.33 -8.06 2.57
C VAL A 145 -21.04 -7.39 1.24
N ALA A 146 -20.53 -6.16 1.24
CA ALA A 146 -20.24 -5.37 0.04
C ALA A 146 -19.18 -6.02 -0.87
N TRP A 147 -18.27 -6.81 -0.30
CA TRP A 147 -17.23 -7.53 -1.04
C TRP A 147 -17.55 -9.02 -1.24
N GLU A 148 -18.79 -9.43 -0.96
CA GLU A 148 -19.28 -10.80 -1.16
C GLU A 148 -18.47 -11.89 -0.42
N ILE A 149 -17.97 -11.55 0.77
CA ILE A 149 -17.21 -12.43 1.66
C ILE A 149 -18.18 -13.24 2.51
N ASN A 150 -18.72 -14.30 1.93
CA ASN A 150 -19.79 -15.11 2.53
C ASN A 150 -19.62 -16.63 2.36
N GLY A 151 -18.51 -17.07 1.76
CA GLY A 151 -18.21 -18.50 1.55
C GLY A 151 -19.03 -19.20 0.46
N SER A 152 -19.89 -18.50 -0.27
CA SER A 152 -20.71 -19.11 -1.35
C SER A 152 -19.92 -19.73 -2.50
N GLN A 153 -18.63 -19.39 -2.63
CA GLN A 153 -17.74 -19.85 -3.69
C GLN A 153 -16.69 -20.86 -3.19
N ASP A 154 -16.84 -21.37 -1.97
CA ASP A 154 -15.85 -22.23 -1.32
C ASP A 154 -15.52 -23.49 -2.11
N ASP A 155 -16.52 -24.16 -2.67
CA ASP A 155 -16.31 -25.39 -3.44
C ASP A 155 -15.48 -25.13 -4.71
N ALA A 156 -15.75 -24.03 -5.41
CA ALA A 156 -15.00 -23.63 -6.60
C ALA A 156 -13.55 -23.22 -6.24
N ILE A 157 -13.36 -22.49 -5.14
CA ILE A 157 -12.04 -22.14 -4.62
C ILE A 157 -11.28 -23.42 -4.24
N LYS A 158 -11.92 -24.35 -3.53
CA LYS A 158 -11.34 -25.63 -3.11
C LYS A 158 -10.85 -26.44 -4.32
N ILE A 159 -11.67 -26.59 -5.35
CA ILE A 159 -11.30 -27.29 -6.59
C ILE A 159 -10.08 -26.61 -7.25
N TRP A 160 -10.07 -25.28 -7.31
CA TRP A 160 -8.94 -24.55 -7.86
C TRP A 160 -7.66 -24.79 -7.05
N LEU A 161 -7.72 -24.73 -5.72
CA LEU A 161 -6.60 -25.00 -4.81
C LEU A 161 -6.04 -26.42 -4.97
N GLU A 162 -6.91 -27.43 -5.03
CA GLU A 162 -6.53 -28.83 -5.25
C GLU A 162 -5.79 -28.99 -6.59
N THR A 163 -6.24 -28.29 -7.63
CA THR A 163 -5.58 -28.28 -8.95
C THR A 163 -4.18 -27.65 -8.88
N GLN A 164 -3.96 -26.67 -7.99
CA GLN A 164 -2.65 -26.09 -7.73
C GLN A 164 -1.77 -26.94 -6.78
N GLY A 165 -2.34 -28.01 -6.20
CA GLY A 165 -1.72 -28.82 -5.17
C GLY A 165 -1.59 -28.09 -3.82
N ILE A 166 -2.36 -27.03 -3.60
CA ILE A 166 -2.34 -26.24 -2.36
C ILE A 166 -3.29 -26.89 -1.34
N PRO A 167 -2.87 -27.09 -0.08
CA PRO A 167 -3.74 -27.60 0.97
C PRO A 167 -4.98 -26.71 1.15
N THR A 168 -6.15 -27.34 1.29
CA THR A 168 -7.44 -26.67 1.40
C THR A 168 -7.88 -26.40 2.84
N SER A 169 -7.15 -26.95 3.82
CA SER A 169 -7.32 -26.74 5.26
C SER A 169 -6.05 -27.11 6.01
N GLY A 170 -5.89 -26.63 7.25
CA GLY A 170 -4.75 -26.97 8.10
C GLY A 170 -4.72 -26.21 9.42
N ASN A 171 -3.59 -26.28 10.12
CA ASN A 171 -3.36 -25.52 11.34
C ASN A 171 -2.76 -24.15 11.01
N ASN A 172 -1.60 -24.12 10.35
CA ASN A 172 -0.80 -22.90 10.19
C ASN A 172 -0.60 -22.58 8.70
N LEU A 173 -1.08 -21.40 8.26
CA LEU A 173 -0.84 -20.86 6.92
C LEU A 173 -0.14 -19.50 6.98
N LEU A 174 0.92 -19.34 6.17
CA LEU A 174 1.59 -18.06 5.98
C LEU A 174 1.33 -17.52 4.58
N ILE A 175 0.90 -16.27 4.48
CA ILE A 175 0.73 -15.56 3.21
C ILE A 175 1.76 -14.43 3.12
N LEU A 176 2.72 -14.60 2.22
CA LEU A 176 3.77 -13.64 1.90
C LEU A 176 3.38 -12.81 0.67
N TRP A 177 3.18 -11.51 0.87
CA TRP A 177 2.80 -10.58 -0.18
C TRP A 177 4.02 -9.92 -0.80
N SER A 178 4.19 -10.12 -2.10
CA SER A 178 5.16 -9.44 -2.94
C SER A 178 4.57 -8.19 -3.59
N ARG A 179 5.40 -7.14 -3.65
CA ARG A 179 5.11 -5.86 -4.31
C ARG A 179 6.32 -5.43 -5.14
N PHE A 180 6.08 -5.07 -6.39
CA PHE A 180 7.06 -4.49 -7.32
C PHE A 180 6.51 -3.27 -8.06
N SER A 181 5.43 -2.65 -7.55
CA SER A 181 4.80 -1.52 -8.21
C SER A 181 5.77 -0.35 -8.41
N GLY A 182 6.67 -0.10 -7.45
CA GLY A 182 7.67 0.97 -7.57
C GLY A 182 8.57 0.73 -8.77
N LYS A 183 9.25 -0.43 -8.84
CA LYS A 183 10.10 -0.77 -9.99
C LYS A 183 9.33 -0.94 -11.29
N GLY A 184 8.04 -1.24 -11.22
CA GLY A 184 7.09 -1.28 -12.33
C GLY A 184 6.61 0.10 -12.81
N GLY A 185 7.22 1.19 -12.34
CA GLY A 185 6.96 2.56 -12.79
C GLY A 185 6.08 3.38 -11.87
N ASP A 186 5.69 2.85 -10.72
CA ASP A 186 4.99 3.63 -9.70
C ASP A 186 5.96 4.30 -8.72
N ILE A 187 5.41 4.98 -7.72
CA ILE A 187 6.16 5.59 -6.62
C ILE A 187 6.56 4.54 -5.56
N HIS A 188 7.49 4.94 -4.69
CA HIS A 188 7.94 4.17 -3.51
C HIS A 188 8.62 2.82 -3.83
N ILE A 189 9.76 2.89 -4.52
CA ILE A 189 10.62 1.73 -4.82
C ILE A 189 11.25 1.14 -3.55
N GLU A 190 11.43 1.96 -2.52
CA GLU A 190 11.93 1.55 -1.20
C GLU A 190 11.05 0.47 -0.56
N HIS A 191 9.73 0.51 -0.78
CA HIS A 191 8.80 -0.51 -0.29
C HIS A 191 8.60 -1.69 -1.27
N ASP A 192 9.45 -1.86 -2.28
CA ASP A 192 9.41 -3.05 -3.12
C ASP A 192 10.03 -4.26 -2.41
N THR A 193 9.48 -5.44 -2.71
CA THR A 193 9.92 -6.71 -2.15
C THR A 193 11.29 -7.14 -2.68
N SER A 194 12.06 -7.83 -1.83
CA SER A 194 13.29 -8.51 -2.22
C SER A 194 13.01 -10.00 -2.45
N TYR A 195 13.34 -10.51 -3.64
CA TYR A 195 13.29 -11.96 -3.89
C TYR A 195 14.18 -12.72 -2.90
N TRP A 196 15.39 -12.19 -2.65
CA TRP A 196 16.31 -12.77 -1.68
C TRP A 196 15.74 -12.69 -0.26
N GLY A 197 15.12 -11.57 0.10
CA GLY A 197 14.46 -11.42 1.40
C GLY A 197 13.33 -12.44 1.63
N ILE A 198 12.44 -12.62 0.64
CA ILE A 198 11.39 -13.66 0.71
C ILE A 198 12.03 -15.04 0.84
N LYS A 199 13.09 -15.33 0.07
CA LYS A 199 13.85 -16.57 0.21
C LYS A 199 14.38 -16.77 1.64
N GLN A 200 14.99 -15.75 2.25
CA GLN A 200 15.46 -15.83 3.64
C GLN A 200 14.33 -16.16 4.63
N ILE A 201 13.14 -15.57 4.44
CA ILE A 201 11.96 -15.86 5.26
C ILE A 201 11.54 -17.32 5.10
N VAL A 202 11.29 -17.76 3.85
CA VAL A 202 10.78 -19.11 3.56
C VAL A 202 11.73 -20.19 4.10
N HIS A 203 13.05 -20.03 3.93
CA HIS A 203 14.04 -20.97 4.46
C HIS A 203 14.00 -21.12 5.99
N ARG A 204 13.48 -20.14 6.73
CA ARG A 204 13.40 -20.18 8.20
C ARG A 204 12.04 -20.59 8.74
N VAL A 205 10.98 -20.55 7.93
CA VAL A 205 9.61 -20.77 8.41
C VAL A 205 8.92 -21.98 7.79
N ALA A 206 9.49 -22.62 6.74
CA ALA A 206 8.82 -23.72 6.04
C ALA A 206 8.35 -24.87 6.97
N ASP A 207 9.14 -25.22 7.99
CA ASP A 207 8.79 -26.25 8.98
C ASP A 207 7.71 -25.81 9.97
N MET A 208 7.50 -24.50 10.14
CA MET A 208 6.54 -23.93 11.10
C MET A 208 5.10 -23.94 10.56
N TYR A 209 4.93 -24.16 9.25
CA TYR A 209 3.67 -23.99 8.56
C TYR A 209 3.26 -25.25 7.78
N ASP A 210 1.95 -25.44 7.64
CA ASP A 210 1.40 -26.47 6.74
C ASP A 210 1.60 -26.04 5.28
N ALA A 211 1.41 -24.75 5.02
CA ALA A 211 1.72 -24.13 3.74
C ALA A 211 2.22 -22.68 3.89
N VAL A 212 3.11 -22.28 2.99
CA VAL A 212 3.57 -20.90 2.78
C VAL A 212 3.20 -20.48 1.37
N ILE A 213 2.33 -19.49 1.25
CA ILE A 213 1.84 -18.94 -0.02
C ILE A 213 2.58 -17.65 -0.33
N ILE A 214 3.26 -17.59 -1.48
CA ILE A 214 3.82 -16.37 -2.04
C ILE A 214 2.81 -15.83 -3.06
N THR A 215 2.27 -14.63 -2.82
CA THR A 215 1.25 -13.99 -3.65
C THR A 215 1.60 -12.52 -3.88
N GLY A 216 0.93 -11.83 -4.81
CA GLY A 216 1.25 -10.46 -5.18
C GLY A 216 1.92 -10.37 -6.56
N ASP A 217 2.80 -9.39 -6.73
CA ASP A 217 3.49 -9.15 -7.99
C ASP A 217 4.57 -10.23 -8.24
N LYS A 218 4.61 -10.84 -9.43
CA LYS A 218 5.65 -11.83 -9.78
C LYS A 218 7.01 -11.21 -10.06
N GLY A 219 7.02 -9.92 -10.41
CA GLY A 219 8.23 -9.19 -10.78
C GLY A 219 7.98 -8.04 -11.74
N TYR A 220 9.02 -7.22 -11.91
CA TYR A 220 9.02 -6.08 -12.82
C TYR A 220 9.71 -6.35 -14.17
N VAL A 221 10.34 -7.54 -14.34
CA VAL A 221 10.94 -8.02 -15.59
C VAL A 221 10.59 -9.48 -15.83
N LYS A 222 10.43 -9.87 -17.10
CA LYS A 222 10.06 -11.25 -17.48
C LYS A 222 11.05 -12.28 -16.95
N GLU A 223 12.34 -11.99 -16.97
CA GLU A 223 13.41 -12.91 -16.56
C GLU A 223 13.39 -13.18 -15.04
N ARG A 224 12.78 -12.30 -14.25
CA ARG A 224 12.65 -12.47 -12.79
C ARG A 224 11.34 -13.11 -12.35
N ALA A 225 10.39 -13.31 -13.27
CA ALA A 225 9.09 -13.91 -12.95
C ALA A 225 9.22 -15.31 -12.33
N LYS A 226 10.29 -16.06 -12.64
CA LYS A 226 10.53 -17.41 -12.14
C LYS A 226 11.16 -17.48 -10.74
N LYS A 227 11.57 -16.35 -10.15
CA LYS A 227 12.37 -16.35 -8.90
C LYS A 227 11.61 -16.91 -7.70
N TYR A 228 10.30 -16.73 -7.64
CA TYR A 228 9.46 -17.33 -6.60
C TYR A 228 9.23 -18.82 -6.84
N ASP A 229 9.11 -19.28 -8.09
CA ASP A 229 9.07 -20.71 -8.42
C ASP A 229 10.38 -21.40 -8.05
N GLU A 230 11.52 -20.78 -8.36
CA GLU A 230 12.85 -21.27 -7.95
C GLU A 230 12.94 -21.42 -6.43
N THR A 231 12.48 -20.41 -5.68
CA THR A 231 12.46 -20.43 -4.21
C THR A 231 11.56 -21.55 -3.68
N ALA A 232 10.35 -21.70 -4.24
CA ALA A 232 9.42 -22.74 -3.83
C ALA A 232 9.98 -24.14 -4.13
N ASN A 233 10.56 -24.35 -5.32
CA ASN A 233 11.14 -25.62 -5.73
C ASN A 233 12.36 -25.99 -4.87
N GLU A 234 13.24 -25.04 -4.58
CA GLU A 234 14.42 -25.25 -3.71
C GLU A 234 14.04 -25.76 -2.32
N ILE A 235 12.90 -25.32 -1.78
CA ILE A 235 12.42 -25.78 -0.48
C ILE A 235 11.68 -27.12 -0.62
N ASN A 236 10.76 -27.21 -1.58
CA ASN A 236 9.88 -28.36 -1.71
C ASN A 236 10.60 -29.69 -1.98
N VAL A 237 11.81 -29.69 -2.55
CA VAL A 237 12.60 -30.93 -2.72
C VAL A 237 13.01 -31.60 -1.41
N HIS A 238 12.92 -30.89 -0.28
CA HIS A 238 13.26 -31.41 1.04
C HIS A 238 12.07 -32.00 1.81
N TYR A 239 10.87 -31.98 1.23
CA TYR A 239 9.64 -32.44 1.88
C TYR A 239 8.92 -33.50 1.04
N GLN A 240 8.27 -34.44 1.71
CA GLN A 240 7.42 -35.44 1.05
C GLN A 240 6.19 -34.80 0.39
N SER A 241 5.63 -33.77 1.02
CA SER A 241 4.55 -32.93 0.50
C SER A 241 5.04 -31.50 0.30
N ARG A 242 4.59 -30.83 -0.77
CA ARG A 242 4.93 -29.43 -1.01
C ARG A 242 4.52 -28.56 0.17
N LYS A 243 5.41 -27.64 0.56
CA LYS A 243 5.23 -26.67 1.64
C LYS A 243 5.08 -25.25 1.13
N VAL A 244 5.74 -24.91 0.03
CA VAL A 244 5.81 -23.55 -0.49
C VAL A 244 5.12 -23.48 -1.85
N PHE A 245 4.22 -22.51 -2.00
CA PHE A 245 3.40 -22.34 -3.20
C PHE A 245 3.50 -20.91 -3.71
N ASN A 246 3.80 -20.76 -5.00
CA ASN A 246 3.78 -19.47 -5.67
C ASN A 246 2.47 -19.32 -6.43
N ILE A 247 1.67 -18.32 -6.06
CA ILE A 247 0.45 -17.91 -6.76
C ILE A 247 0.53 -16.44 -7.20
N THR A 248 1.73 -15.87 -7.32
CA THR A 248 1.89 -14.48 -7.77
C THR A 248 1.18 -14.24 -9.10
N GLU A 249 0.42 -13.14 -9.15
CA GLU A 249 -0.44 -12.77 -10.27
C GLU A 249 -1.44 -13.83 -10.74
N PHE A 250 -1.88 -14.77 -9.89
CA PHE A 250 -2.84 -15.83 -10.29
C PHE A 250 -4.12 -15.27 -10.95
N TRP A 251 -4.55 -14.07 -10.54
CA TRP A 251 -5.71 -13.35 -11.07
C TRP A 251 -5.55 -12.91 -12.53
N LYS A 252 -4.36 -13.04 -13.13
CA LYS A 252 -4.16 -12.84 -14.57
C LYS A 252 -4.42 -14.11 -15.39
N GLY A 253 -4.70 -15.23 -14.73
CA GLY A 253 -5.14 -16.45 -15.38
C GLY A 253 -6.53 -16.30 -15.99
N ASN A 254 -6.87 -17.24 -16.86
CA ASN A 254 -8.15 -17.31 -17.58
C ASN A 254 -8.68 -18.75 -17.65
N SER A 255 -8.41 -19.55 -16.61
CA SER A 255 -8.89 -20.92 -16.57
C SER A 255 -10.35 -20.96 -16.11
N PRO A 256 -11.17 -21.91 -16.63
CA PRO A 256 -12.55 -22.05 -16.19
C PRO A 256 -12.68 -22.23 -14.67
N ALA A 257 -11.73 -22.92 -14.04
CA ALA A 257 -11.70 -23.11 -12.59
C ALA A 257 -11.43 -21.81 -11.81
N LEU A 258 -10.66 -20.87 -12.38
CA LEU A 258 -10.43 -19.56 -11.77
C LEU A 258 -11.64 -18.63 -11.96
N ASP A 259 -12.23 -18.65 -13.16
CA ASP A 259 -13.37 -17.81 -13.51
C ASP A 259 -14.63 -18.22 -12.75
N ALA A 260 -14.79 -19.51 -12.41
CA ALA A 260 -15.95 -20.05 -11.70
C ALA A 260 -16.28 -19.35 -10.37
N TRP A 261 -15.30 -18.75 -9.71
CA TRP A 261 -15.46 -17.99 -8.46
C TRP A 261 -15.03 -16.52 -8.60
N GLY A 262 -14.78 -16.07 -9.83
CA GLY A 262 -14.32 -14.72 -10.15
C GLY A 262 -12.90 -14.42 -9.67
N GLY A 263 -12.01 -15.42 -9.60
CA GLY A 263 -10.64 -15.25 -9.08
C GLY A 263 -9.75 -14.30 -9.88
N ASN A 264 -10.17 -13.94 -11.09
CA ASN A 264 -9.57 -12.89 -11.93
C ASN A 264 -10.02 -11.45 -11.54
N THR A 265 -10.98 -11.31 -10.63
CA THR A 265 -11.47 -10.02 -10.13
C THR A 265 -10.83 -9.62 -8.80
N ARG A 266 -10.95 -8.35 -8.42
CA ARG A 266 -10.49 -7.88 -7.10
C ARG A 266 -11.24 -8.53 -5.95
N LEU A 267 -12.56 -8.65 -6.05
CA LEU A 267 -13.37 -9.26 -5.00
C LEU A 267 -13.14 -10.77 -4.91
N GLY A 268 -12.92 -11.44 -6.04
CA GLY A 268 -12.48 -12.83 -6.05
C GLY A 268 -11.21 -13.03 -5.22
N GLN A 269 -10.18 -12.20 -5.42
CA GLN A 269 -8.97 -12.28 -4.60
C GLN A 269 -9.28 -12.24 -3.09
N PHE A 270 -10.22 -11.39 -2.65
CA PHE A 270 -10.62 -11.35 -1.24
C PHE A 270 -11.27 -12.65 -0.77
N LYS A 271 -12.14 -13.25 -1.59
CA LYS A 271 -12.79 -14.55 -1.30
C LYS A 271 -11.76 -15.67 -1.10
N LEU A 272 -10.67 -15.70 -1.88
CA LEU A 272 -9.60 -16.69 -1.71
C LEU A 272 -8.93 -16.58 -0.32
N TYR A 273 -8.61 -15.37 0.11
CA TYR A 273 -7.96 -15.19 1.41
C TYR A 273 -8.92 -15.40 2.57
N ASP A 274 -10.20 -15.08 2.38
CA ASP A 274 -11.24 -15.42 3.35
C ASP A 274 -11.45 -16.93 3.48
N TYR A 275 -11.41 -17.66 2.37
CA TYR A 275 -11.42 -19.12 2.38
C TYR A 275 -10.30 -19.64 3.29
N PHE A 276 -9.07 -19.18 3.07
CA PHE A 276 -7.94 -19.57 3.93
C PHE A 276 -8.18 -19.21 5.39
N GLN A 277 -8.66 -18.00 5.69
CA GLN A 277 -8.94 -17.57 7.06
C GLN A 277 -9.96 -18.46 7.80
N ARG A 278 -10.94 -19.04 7.08
CA ARG A 278 -11.97 -19.91 7.67
C ARG A 278 -11.56 -21.37 7.76
N HIS A 279 -10.67 -21.84 6.88
CA HIS A 279 -10.28 -23.25 6.78
C HIS A 279 -8.92 -23.59 7.41
N PHE A 280 -8.18 -22.58 7.89
CA PHE A 280 -6.96 -22.75 8.67
C PHE A 280 -7.12 -22.15 10.07
N GLN A 281 -6.55 -22.80 11.09
CA GLN A 281 -6.65 -22.32 12.48
C GLN A 281 -5.92 -20.99 12.69
N ASN A 282 -4.74 -20.85 12.10
CA ASN A 282 -3.89 -19.66 12.18
C ASN A 282 -3.46 -19.23 10.78
N VAL A 283 -3.88 -18.04 10.37
CA VAL A 283 -3.44 -17.42 9.12
C VAL A 283 -2.74 -16.11 9.43
N LYS A 284 -1.50 -15.96 8.96
CA LYS A 284 -0.73 -14.73 9.07
C LYS A 284 -0.43 -14.16 7.70
N HIS A 285 -0.58 -12.85 7.55
CA HIS A 285 -0.17 -12.12 6.35
C HIS A 285 1.03 -11.23 6.65
N LEU A 286 2.06 -11.34 5.81
CA LEU A 286 3.25 -10.51 5.88
C LEU A 286 3.60 -9.96 4.51
N GLY A 287 3.94 -8.69 4.41
CA GLY A 287 4.45 -8.08 3.18
C GLY A 287 4.98 -6.68 3.43
N PHE A 288 5.38 -5.98 2.37
CA PHE A 288 5.64 -4.54 2.46
C PHE A 288 4.33 -3.75 2.42
N ARG A 289 4.36 -2.49 2.88
CA ARG A 289 3.18 -1.61 2.91
C ARG A 289 2.45 -1.63 1.56
N SER A 290 1.19 -2.07 1.57
CA SER A 290 0.36 -2.16 0.37
C SER A 290 -1.12 -2.13 0.73
N GLY A 291 -1.95 -1.59 -0.17
CA GLY A 291 -3.40 -1.53 0.03
C GLY A 291 -4.06 -2.92 0.15
N ASN A 292 -3.48 -3.97 -0.44
CA ASN A 292 -3.98 -5.34 -0.26
C ASN A 292 -3.95 -5.76 1.21
N LEU A 293 -2.88 -5.44 1.92
CA LEU A 293 -2.76 -5.75 3.34
C LEU A 293 -3.74 -4.92 4.19
N GLU A 294 -4.03 -3.68 3.79
CA GLU A 294 -5.06 -2.85 4.45
C GLU A 294 -6.43 -3.51 4.37
N VAL A 295 -6.81 -4.07 3.21
CA VAL A 295 -8.07 -4.83 3.07
C VAL A 295 -8.10 -6.05 3.97
N MET A 296 -7.04 -6.84 3.97
CA MET A 296 -6.97 -8.05 4.81
C MET A 296 -7.17 -7.69 6.29
N ALA A 297 -6.57 -6.58 6.74
CA ALA A 297 -6.77 -6.10 8.11
C ALA A 297 -8.21 -5.62 8.36
N MET A 298 -8.80 -4.85 7.45
CA MET A 298 -10.21 -4.43 7.57
C MET A 298 -11.18 -5.63 7.58
N LEU A 299 -10.84 -6.75 6.95
CA LEU A 299 -11.60 -8.00 7.01
C LEU A 299 -11.42 -8.79 8.32
N GLY A 300 -10.50 -8.34 9.18
CA GLY A 300 -10.22 -8.90 10.51
C GLY A 300 -9.08 -9.91 10.54
N TYR A 301 -8.22 -9.96 9.51
CA TYR A 301 -7.13 -10.94 9.45
C TYR A 301 -5.89 -10.45 10.20
N GLN A 302 -5.05 -11.39 10.62
CA GLN A 302 -3.78 -11.05 11.26
C GLN A 302 -2.77 -10.56 10.23
N VAL A 303 -2.51 -9.26 10.21
CA VAL A 303 -1.65 -8.62 9.21
C VAL A 303 -0.49 -7.91 9.87
N ARG A 304 0.71 -8.10 9.33
CA ARG A 304 1.82 -7.18 9.56
C ARG A 304 2.41 -6.71 8.24
N TYR A 305 2.70 -5.41 8.16
CA TYR A 305 3.48 -4.87 7.05
C TYR A 305 4.87 -4.48 7.52
N MET A 306 5.85 -4.66 6.65
CA MET A 306 7.23 -4.25 6.84
C MET A 306 7.45 -2.87 6.26
N GLU A 307 8.16 -2.04 7.01
CA GLU A 307 8.59 -0.72 6.60
C GLU A 307 9.78 -0.31 7.49
N GLU A 308 10.75 0.36 6.88
CA GLU A 308 11.98 0.77 7.54
C GLU A 308 11.80 1.95 8.51
N GLU A 309 12.71 2.05 9.47
CA GLU A 309 12.85 3.21 10.32
C GLU A 309 13.13 4.47 9.50
N GLY A 310 12.44 5.56 9.85
CA GLY A 310 12.55 6.83 9.14
C GLY A 310 11.84 6.87 7.78
N SER A 311 10.98 5.90 7.44
CA SER A 311 10.07 6.04 6.29
C SER A 311 9.13 7.23 6.48
N GLU A 312 9.24 8.24 5.64
CA GLU A 312 8.49 9.52 5.78
C GLU A 312 6.98 9.33 5.63
N SER A 313 6.57 8.36 4.82
CA SER A 313 5.15 8.09 4.55
C SER A 313 4.51 7.10 5.54
N GLY A 314 5.33 6.44 6.37
CA GLY A 314 4.88 5.44 7.35
C GLY A 314 3.99 5.99 8.44
N GLY A 315 4.19 7.26 8.82
CA GLY A 315 3.45 7.92 9.90
C GLY A 315 1.94 8.02 9.66
N ARG A 316 1.47 7.94 8.41
CA ARG A 316 0.03 8.02 8.12
C ARG A 316 -0.73 6.80 8.65
N MET A 317 -0.17 5.62 8.47
CA MET A 317 -0.84 4.35 8.82
C MET A 317 -0.74 4.02 10.31
N THR A 318 0.11 4.72 11.07
CA THR A 318 0.17 4.56 12.53
C THR A 318 -1.14 4.94 13.21
N THR A 319 -1.99 5.73 12.55
CA THR A 319 -3.33 6.07 13.03
C THR A 319 -4.26 4.86 13.14
N TRP A 320 -3.94 3.74 12.50
CA TRP A 320 -4.71 2.49 12.59
C TRP A 320 -4.22 1.55 13.68
N PHE A 321 -3.09 1.87 14.32
CA PHE A 321 -2.47 0.99 15.29
C PHE A 321 -3.28 0.97 16.58
N ASP A 322 -3.30 -0.19 17.21
CA ASP A 322 -3.82 -0.37 18.55
C ASP A 322 -3.01 0.48 19.54
N ASN A 323 -3.70 1.26 20.35
CA ASN A 323 -3.11 2.06 21.43
C ASN A 323 -2.86 1.24 22.72
N GLY A 324 -3.24 -0.04 22.73
CA GLY A 324 -3.09 -0.99 23.83
C GLY A 324 -4.42 -1.46 24.44
N ASN A 325 -5.57 -0.93 23.98
CA ASN A 325 -6.90 -1.29 24.47
C ASN A 325 -7.81 -1.92 23.39
N GLY A 326 -7.30 -2.21 22.19
CA GLY A 326 -8.06 -2.69 21.04
C GLY A 326 -8.63 -1.57 20.16
N GLU A 327 -8.34 -0.30 20.46
CA GLU A 327 -8.77 0.89 19.72
C GLU A 327 -7.58 1.67 19.19
N THR A 328 -7.82 2.52 18.19
CA THR A 328 -6.84 3.46 17.69
C THR A 328 -6.75 4.70 18.58
N ALA A 329 -5.75 5.56 18.33
CA ALA A 329 -5.68 6.88 18.97
C ALA A 329 -6.88 7.81 18.63
N LEU A 330 -7.66 7.49 17.59
CA LEU A 330 -8.82 8.28 17.15
C LEU A 330 -10.16 7.68 17.59
N GLY A 331 -10.15 6.59 18.38
CA GLY A 331 -11.32 6.01 19.03
C GLY A 331 -12.09 4.96 18.24
N GLY A 332 -11.71 4.69 16.98
CA GLY A 332 -12.22 3.52 16.26
C GLY A 332 -11.52 2.25 16.73
N ARG A 333 -12.14 1.08 16.51
CA ARG A 333 -11.49 -0.20 16.78
C ARG A 333 -10.23 -0.34 15.91
N ALA A 334 -9.16 -0.88 16.46
CA ALA A 334 -7.96 -1.19 15.67
C ALA A 334 -8.28 -2.27 14.62
N THR A 335 -7.82 -2.07 13.38
CA THR A 335 -8.06 -3.03 12.28
C THR A 335 -7.17 -4.28 12.40
N GLY A 336 -6.10 -4.20 13.20
CA GLY A 336 -5.02 -5.20 13.23
C GLY A 336 -3.92 -4.95 12.19
N TYR A 337 -3.98 -3.84 11.44
CA TYR A 337 -2.94 -3.42 10.51
C TYR A 337 -1.76 -2.78 11.27
N GLU A 338 -0.72 -3.56 11.56
CA GLU A 338 0.43 -3.08 12.33
C GLU A 338 1.75 -3.22 11.56
N ARG A 339 2.72 -2.38 11.95
CA ARG A 339 4.04 -2.30 11.34
C ARG A 339 5.08 -3.13 12.07
N LEU A 340 5.86 -3.90 11.32
CA LEU A 340 7.18 -4.36 11.72
C LEU A 340 8.20 -3.33 11.25
N VAL A 341 8.81 -2.64 12.21
CA VAL A 341 9.85 -1.64 11.94
C VAL A 341 11.15 -2.37 11.64
N LEU A 342 11.61 -2.26 10.40
CA LEU A 342 12.90 -2.78 9.96
C LEU A 342 13.99 -1.72 10.07
N THR A 343 15.24 -2.14 10.15
CA THR A 343 16.37 -1.21 10.16
C THR A 343 16.61 -0.59 8.78
N GLU A 344 16.38 -1.34 7.70
CA GLU A 344 16.60 -0.90 6.33
C GLU A 344 15.67 -1.61 5.34
N PRO A 345 15.42 -1.03 4.14
CA PRO A 345 14.70 -1.72 3.07
C PRO A 345 15.44 -3.00 2.63
N PRO A 346 14.77 -4.06 2.17
CA PRO A 346 15.43 -5.34 1.86
C PRO A 346 16.05 -5.37 0.47
N THR A 347 15.81 -4.34 -0.36
CA THR A 347 16.38 -4.24 -1.71
C THR A 347 17.50 -3.23 -1.74
N ARG A 348 18.55 -3.52 -2.50
CA ARG A 348 19.69 -2.60 -2.69
C ARG A 348 19.27 -1.23 -3.24
N SER A 349 18.27 -1.21 -4.12
CA SER A 349 17.68 0.03 -4.64
C SER A 349 16.95 0.82 -3.55
N GLY A 350 16.17 0.13 -2.70
CA GLY A 350 15.49 0.78 -1.59
C GLY A 350 16.46 1.37 -0.58
N LYS A 351 17.52 0.62 -0.21
CA LYS A 351 18.59 1.11 0.67
C LYS A 351 19.27 2.36 0.12
N PHE A 352 19.60 2.36 -1.18
CA PHE A 352 20.17 3.54 -1.84
C PHE A 352 19.22 4.76 -1.79
N ILE A 353 17.95 4.56 -2.12
CA ILE A 353 16.93 5.63 -2.11
C ILE A 353 16.79 6.21 -0.70
N GLN A 354 16.63 5.34 0.31
CA GLN A 354 16.47 5.75 1.69
C GLN A 354 17.72 6.49 2.20
N TYR A 355 18.91 6.02 1.86
CA TYR A 355 20.16 6.71 2.17
C TYR A 355 20.19 8.13 1.59
N ARG A 356 19.79 8.31 0.33
CA ARG A 356 19.76 9.63 -0.33
C ARG A 356 18.72 10.57 0.28
N ILE A 357 17.56 10.05 0.66
CA ILE A 357 16.51 10.82 1.35
C ILE A 357 17.02 11.27 2.73
N GLN A 358 17.65 10.39 3.50
CA GLN A 358 18.24 10.73 4.80
C GLN A 358 19.34 11.78 4.68
N GLU A 359 20.18 11.70 3.64
CA GLU A 359 21.21 12.71 3.35
C GLU A 359 20.59 14.08 3.06
N ILE A 360 19.54 14.15 2.22
CA ILE A 360 18.80 15.40 1.94
C ILE A 360 18.18 15.96 3.22
N ASN A 361 17.56 15.11 4.04
CA ASN A 361 16.96 15.54 5.31
C ASN A 361 18.00 16.11 6.27
N ARG A 362 19.18 15.50 6.36
CA ARG A 362 20.29 16.01 7.17
C ARG A 362 20.76 17.37 6.66
N GLU A 363 21.02 17.51 5.37
CA GLU A 363 21.44 18.79 4.76
C GLU A 363 20.39 19.89 4.98
N THR A 364 19.10 19.55 4.81
CA THR A 364 17.97 20.47 5.00
C THR A 364 17.92 20.95 6.45
N LYS A 365 18.07 20.03 7.41
CA LYS A 365 18.12 20.33 8.84
C LYS A 365 19.32 21.22 9.20
N GLU A 366 20.50 20.89 8.69
CA GLU A 366 21.74 21.67 8.93
C GLU A 366 21.62 23.11 8.39
N ARG A 367 21.01 23.29 7.22
CA ARG A 367 20.74 24.62 6.64
C ARG A 367 19.70 25.42 7.44
N LYS A 368 18.70 24.76 8.01
CA LYS A 368 17.64 25.40 8.82
C LYS A 368 18.10 25.78 10.22
N ALA A 369 18.94 24.96 10.85
CA ALA A 369 19.38 25.13 12.22
C ALA A 369 19.84 26.57 12.58
N PRO A 370 20.69 27.26 11.79
CA PRO A 370 21.08 28.63 12.11
C PRO A 370 19.92 29.64 12.02
N LEU A 371 18.96 29.43 11.10
CA LEU A 371 17.79 30.30 10.95
C LEU A 371 16.80 30.08 12.09
N GLU A 372 16.55 28.82 12.47
CA GLU A 372 15.72 28.47 13.62
C GLU A 372 16.30 29.01 14.92
N GLN A 373 17.64 28.96 15.07
CA GLN A 373 18.31 29.57 16.23
C GLN A 373 18.16 31.10 16.22
N ARG A 374 18.33 31.76 15.07
CA ARG A 374 18.13 33.20 14.92
C ARG A 374 16.70 33.62 15.29
N ILE A 375 15.68 32.86 14.87
CA ILE A 375 14.28 33.11 15.25
C ILE A 375 14.13 33.03 16.77
N LYS A 376 14.65 31.98 17.41
CA LYS A 376 14.61 31.83 18.88
C LYS A 376 15.30 32.99 19.59
N ASP A 377 16.45 33.44 19.10
CA ASP A 377 17.20 34.56 19.69
C ASP A 377 16.40 35.87 19.57
N LEU A 378 15.71 36.10 18.45
CA LEU A 378 14.83 37.25 18.26
C LEU A 378 13.60 37.19 19.17
N GLU A 379 12.94 36.05 19.26
CA GLU A 379 11.80 35.84 20.17
C GLU A 379 12.21 36.05 21.63
N ASN A 380 13.39 35.57 22.04
CA ASN A 380 13.95 35.76 23.38
C ASN A 380 14.34 37.22 23.68
N SER A 381 14.67 38.01 22.66
CA SER A 381 14.95 39.45 22.81
C SER A 381 13.68 40.31 22.86
N GLY A 382 12.49 39.69 22.87
CA GLY A 382 11.21 40.36 22.98
C GLY A 382 10.60 40.79 21.64
N GLN A 383 11.18 40.34 20.52
CA GLN A 383 10.62 40.61 19.21
C GLN A 383 9.34 39.80 18.98
N ALA A 384 8.28 40.45 18.50
CA ALA A 384 7.01 39.78 18.24
C ALA A 384 7.16 38.71 17.15
N ALA A 385 6.50 37.57 17.30
CA ALA A 385 6.62 36.41 16.41
C ALA A 385 6.17 36.66 14.95
N ASP A 386 5.48 37.77 14.72
CA ASP A 386 5.01 38.29 13.44
C ASP A 386 5.84 39.47 12.92
N SER A 387 7.00 39.75 13.52
CA SER A 387 7.90 40.80 13.03
C SER A 387 8.36 40.52 11.59
N PRO A 388 8.67 41.57 10.82
CA PRO A 388 9.24 41.41 9.48
C PRO A 388 10.46 40.48 9.45
N ASP A 389 11.39 40.63 10.39
CA ASP A 389 12.62 39.84 10.47
C ASP A 389 12.35 38.34 10.71
N ILE A 390 11.45 38.01 11.65
CA ILE A 390 11.07 36.61 11.93
C ILE A 390 10.31 36.02 10.74
N ASN A 391 9.44 36.80 10.09
CA ASN A 391 8.70 36.35 8.92
C ASN A 391 9.62 36.09 7.72
N ASP A 392 10.65 36.90 7.51
CA ASP A 392 11.62 36.69 6.44
C ASP A 392 12.47 35.44 6.68
N LEU A 393 12.91 35.19 7.92
CA LEU A 393 13.57 33.93 8.29
C LEU A 393 12.65 32.71 8.10
N LYS A 394 11.37 32.82 8.47
CA LYS A 394 10.36 31.76 8.23
C LYS A 394 10.16 31.49 6.72
N LYS A 395 10.20 32.53 5.87
CA LYS A 395 10.15 32.36 4.41
C LYS A 395 11.40 31.63 3.89
N GLU A 396 12.59 31.98 4.38
CA GLU A 396 13.83 31.30 4.00
C GLU A 396 13.82 29.82 4.41
N ILE A 397 13.39 29.50 5.63
CA ILE A 397 13.19 28.12 6.09
C ILE A 397 12.22 27.38 5.15
N LYS A 398 11.11 28.01 4.77
CA LYS A 398 10.14 27.41 3.84
C LYS A 398 10.73 27.15 2.46
N ILE A 399 11.62 28.02 1.96
CA ILE A 399 12.34 27.81 0.69
C ILE A 399 13.25 26.58 0.82
N ILE A 400 14.00 26.46 1.91
CA ILE A 400 14.88 25.31 2.18
C ILE A 400 14.06 24.01 2.25
N ASP A 401 12.93 24.02 2.97
CA ASP A 401 12.03 22.87 3.06
C ASP A 401 11.48 22.49 1.68
N ASN A 402 11.01 23.46 0.88
CA ASN A 402 10.51 23.20 -0.47
C ASN A 402 11.59 22.62 -1.41
N GLU A 403 12.83 23.11 -1.31
CA GLU A 403 13.97 22.60 -2.08
C GLU A 403 14.30 21.15 -1.67
N GLY A 404 14.33 20.88 -0.37
CA GLY A 404 14.53 19.53 0.17
C GLY A 404 13.46 18.55 -0.32
N GLU A 405 12.18 18.92 -0.23
CA GLU A 405 11.06 18.13 -0.73
C GLU A 405 11.14 17.89 -2.25
N ALA A 406 11.50 18.91 -3.03
CA ALA A 406 11.66 18.77 -4.47
C ALA A 406 12.79 17.77 -4.81
N ARG A 407 13.91 17.81 -4.08
CA ARG A 407 15.02 16.86 -4.24
C ARG A 407 14.61 15.44 -3.83
N LYS A 408 13.89 15.27 -2.72
CA LYS A 408 13.41 13.96 -2.26
C LYS A 408 12.44 13.31 -3.24
N LYS A 409 11.55 14.10 -3.86
CA LYS A 409 10.59 13.61 -4.87
C LYS A 409 11.28 12.90 -6.03
N ILE A 410 12.47 13.32 -6.43
CA ILE A 410 13.25 12.65 -7.48
C ILE A 410 13.55 11.20 -7.08
N PHE A 411 13.83 10.93 -5.80
CA PHE A 411 14.19 9.60 -5.32
C PHE A 411 12.97 8.73 -4.95
N ALA A 412 11.91 9.33 -4.42
CA ALA A 412 10.67 8.63 -4.06
C ALA A 412 9.70 8.45 -5.24
N GLY A 413 9.94 9.17 -6.34
CA GLY A 413 9.10 9.21 -7.53
C GLY A 413 9.41 8.13 -8.57
N PRO A 414 8.63 8.10 -9.67
CA PRO A 414 8.80 7.13 -10.75
C PRO A 414 10.10 7.31 -11.54
N GLU A 415 10.82 8.42 -11.38
CA GLU A 415 12.06 8.74 -12.10
C GLU A 415 13.16 7.71 -11.86
N MET A 416 13.15 7.07 -10.69
CA MET A 416 14.10 6.02 -10.30
C MET A 416 13.66 4.61 -10.74
N ALA A 417 12.45 4.46 -11.26
CA ALA A 417 11.87 3.16 -11.58
C ALA A 417 12.48 2.63 -12.89
N PRO A 418 13.05 1.40 -12.93
CA PRO A 418 13.62 0.86 -14.16
C PRO A 418 12.59 0.71 -15.31
N PHE A 419 11.29 0.57 -15.00
CA PHE A 419 10.22 0.49 -15.99
C PHE A 419 9.28 1.67 -15.86
N ARG A 420 9.68 2.82 -16.39
CA ARG A 420 8.79 3.98 -16.50
C ARG A 420 7.68 3.72 -17.51
N LYS A 421 6.45 4.13 -17.18
CA LYS A 421 5.29 3.92 -18.04
C LYS A 421 5.09 5.03 -19.08
N ASP A 422 5.73 6.18 -18.86
CA ASP A 422 5.74 7.35 -19.76
C ASP A 422 6.78 7.28 -20.89
N GLN A 423 7.48 6.16 -21.04
CA GLN A 423 8.53 5.93 -22.05
C GLN A 423 9.75 6.86 -21.92
N ILE A 424 9.82 7.69 -20.88
CA ILE A 424 11.01 8.49 -20.60
C ILE A 424 12.07 7.55 -20.02
N PRO A 425 13.34 7.62 -20.46
CA PRO A 425 14.40 6.80 -19.88
C PRO A 425 14.50 7.02 -18.37
N PRO A 426 14.60 5.95 -17.56
CA PRO A 426 14.77 6.09 -16.13
C PRO A 426 16.15 6.66 -15.80
N THR A 427 16.28 7.34 -14.67
CA THR A 427 17.60 7.71 -14.13
C THR A 427 18.19 6.48 -13.46
N PRO A 428 19.16 5.78 -14.07
CA PRO A 428 19.63 4.53 -13.52
C PRO A 428 20.45 4.80 -12.25
N ILE A 429 20.08 4.15 -11.15
CA ILE A 429 21.01 4.06 -10.00
C ILE A 429 22.23 3.28 -10.49
N LEU A 430 23.39 3.93 -10.48
CA LEU A 430 24.65 3.37 -10.97
C LEU A 430 25.01 2.10 -10.20
N LYS A 431 25.64 1.15 -10.89
CA LYS A 431 26.02 -0.15 -10.28
C LYS A 431 26.89 0.04 -9.04
N LYS A 432 27.90 0.91 -9.14
CA LYS A 432 28.82 1.29 -8.04
C LYS A 432 28.09 1.81 -6.79
N ASP A 433 26.98 2.51 -6.98
CA ASP A 433 26.21 3.07 -5.88
C ASP A 433 25.38 1.98 -5.19
N LYS A 434 24.89 0.99 -5.95
CA LYS A 434 24.21 -0.19 -5.41
C LYS A 434 25.17 -1.17 -4.73
N GLU A 435 26.43 -1.25 -5.15
CA GLU A 435 27.45 -2.25 -4.71
C GLU A 435 27.74 -2.20 -3.22
N ARG A 436 27.60 -1.03 -2.62
CA ARG A 436 27.82 -0.81 -1.19
C ARG A 436 26.69 -1.39 -0.32
N PHE A 437 25.56 -1.75 -0.92
CA PHE A 437 24.40 -2.26 -0.20
C PHE A 437 24.23 -3.76 -0.40
N SER A 438 23.92 -4.44 0.70
CA SER A 438 23.53 -5.86 0.72
C SER A 438 22.06 -6.05 0.29
N GLU A 439 21.72 -7.19 -0.28
CA GLU A 439 20.36 -7.59 -0.63
C GLU A 439 19.80 -8.56 0.42
N GLY A 440 18.56 -8.34 0.85
CA GLY A 440 17.89 -9.11 1.90
C GLY A 440 17.86 -8.42 3.26
N PHE A 441 17.34 -9.14 4.24
CA PHE A 441 17.17 -8.72 5.63
C PHE A 441 18.43 -9.00 6.45
N SER A 442 18.79 -8.07 7.33
CA SER A 442 19.84 -8.29 8.32
C SER A 442 19.41 -9.36 9.34
N GLU A 443 20.34 -9.88 10.15
CA GLU A 443 19.96 -10.81 11.21
C GLU A 443 19.05 -10.16 12.27
N LEU A 444 19.20 -8.85 12.51
CA LEU A 444 18.33 -8.10 13.41
C LEU A 444 16.90 -8.01 12.85
N ASP A 445 16.76 -7.65 11.57
CA ASP A 445 15.46 -7.61 10.90
C ASP A 445 14.81 -9.00 10.86
N MET A 446 15.59 -10.05 10.56
CA MET A 446 15.09 -11.42 10.57
C MET A 446 14.59 -11.83 11.96
N LYS A 447 15.23 -11.41 13.06
CA LYS A 447 14.71 -11.66 14.42
C LYS A 447 13.35 -10.99 14.64
N ILE A 448 13.18 -9.75 14.17
CA ILE A 448 11.91 -9.02 14.26
C ILE A 448 10.82 -9.75 13.45
N ILE A 449 11.14 -10.14 12.22
CA ILE A 449 10.21 -10.86 11.33
C ILE A 449 9.82 -12.21 11.95
N LEU A 450 10.78 -13.00 12.41
CA LEU A 450 10.52 -14.33 12.97
C LEU A 450 9.70 -14.28 14.26
N ARG A 451 9.89 -13.26 15.10
CA ARG A 451 9.07 -13.07 16.31
C ARG A 451 7.59 -12.96 15.99
N TYR A 452 7.23 -12.31 14.88
CA TYR A 452 5.86 -12.29 14.39
C TYR A 452 5.46 -13.62 13.75
N LEU A 453 6.32 -14.19 12.91
CA LEU A 453 5.98 -15.38 12.13
C LEU A 453 5.90 -16.66 12.95
N GLN A 454 6.57 -16.78 14.09
CA GLN A 454 6.51 -18.00 14.89
C GLN A 454 5.08 -18.27 15.39
N PRO A 455 4.48 -19.43 15.09
CA PRO A 455 3.22 -19.86 15.72
C PRO A 455 3.37 -19.99 17.24
N SER A 456 2.32 -19.69 18.01
CA SER A 456 2.38 -19.73 19.48
C SER A 456 2.62 -21.13 20.05
N ASP A 457 2.23 -22.16 19.29
CA ASP A 457 2.41 -23.58 19.59
C ASP A 457 3.72 -24.15 19.01
N TRP A 458 4.53 -23.33 18.34
CA TRP A 458 5.80 -23.78 17.78
C TRP A 458 6.83 -24.08 18.87
N VAL A 459 7.24 -25.34 18.93
CA VAL A 459 8.38 -25.80 19.73
C VAL A 459 9.59 -25.88 18.80
N GLU A 460 10.69 -25.26 19.20
CA GLU A 460 11.96 -25.37 18.47
C GLU A 460 12.40 -26.84 18.44
N ARG A 461 12.28 -27.45 17.26
CA ARG A 461 12.74 -28.81 16.96
C ARG A 461 13.94 -28.71 16.03
N GLU A 462 14.78 -29.73 15.99
CA GLU A 462 15.74 -29.87 14.88
C GLU A 462 14.95 -29.87 13.57
N THR A 463 15.02 -28.75 12.85
CA THR A 463 14.35 -28.56 11.56
C THR A 463 14.90 -29.59 10.58
N GLY A 464 14.01 -30.24 9.82
CA GLY A 464 14.41 -31.25 8.84
C GLY A 464 15.26 -30.68 7.71
N TYR A 465 15.26 -29.34 7.56
CA TYR A 465 16.05 -28.61 6.59
C TYR A 465 16.47 -27.26 7.19
N GLN A 466 17.75 -27.10 7.55
CA GLN A 466 18.27 -25.82 8.02
C GLN A 466 19.37 -25.29 7.11
N ARG A 467 19.04 -24.25 6.34
CA ARG A 467 20.03 -23.39 5.69
C ARG A 467 19.73 -21.95 6.09
N ILE A 468 20.46 -21.44 7.08
CA ILE A 468 20.44 -20.01 7.39
C ILE A 468 21.01 -19.27 6.17
N ILE A 469 20.19 -18.45 5.54
CA ILE A 469 20.60 -17.60 4.43
C ILE A 469 20.83 -16.18 4.95
N GLY A 470 22.09 -15.75 4.96
CA GLY A 470 22.45 -14.37 5.27
C GLY A 470 22.13 -13.40 4.14
N GLN A 471 22.38 -12.11 4.38
CA GLN A 471 22.31 -11.10 3.33
C GLN A 471 23.29 -11.41 2.20
N ARG A 472 22.95 -11.01 0.98
CA ARG A 472 23.78 -11.20 -0.20
C ARG A 472 24.46 -9.90 -0.61
N ASN A 473 25.79 -9.88 -0.59
CA ASN A 473 26.58 -8.85 -1.28
C ASN A 473 26.82 -9.31 -2.72
N LYS A 474 26.58 -8.44 -3.70
CA LYS A 474 27.05 -8.69 -5.08
C LYS A 474 28.31 -7.86 -5.30
N SER A 475 29.47 -8.51 -5.26
CA SER A 475 30.68 -8.00 -5.90
C SER A 475 30.59 -8.38 -7.39
N TYR A 476 30.55 -7.40 -8.28
CA TYR A 476 30.48 -7.63 -9.73
C TYR A 476 31.84 -7.92 -10.36
N GLU A 477 32.96 -7.68 -9.65
CA GLU A 477 34.30 -8.09 -10.09
C GLU A 477 34.37 -9.62 -10.29
N ARG A 478 33.78 -10.39 -9.37
CA ARG A 478 33.69 -11.86 -9.48
C ARG A 478 32.74 -12.38 -10.58
N LEU A 479 31.83 -11.53 -11.09
CA LEU A 479 30.92 -11.91 -12.17
C LEU A 479 31.55 -11.78 -13.56
N LEU A 480 32.62 -10.98 -13.68
CA LEU A 480 33.41 -10.88 -14.91
C LEU A 480 34.45 -12.01 -14.99
N GLU A 481 35.04 -12.41 -13.86
CA GLU A 481 35.94 -13.58 -13.78
C GLU A 481 35.24 -14.91 -14.11
N SER A 482 33.92 -15.00 -13.87
CA SER A 482 33.12 -16.20 -14.20
C SER A 482 32.52 -16.20 -15.61
N SER A 483 32.67 -15.11 -16.36
CA SER A 483 32.30 -15.04 -17.79
C SER A 483 33.48 -15.25 -18.75
N GLU A 484 34.71 -15.36 -18.22
CA GLU A 484 35.91 -15.70 -19.00
C GLU A 484 36.29 -17.19 -18.90
N ILE A 485 35.47 -18.00 -18.23
CA ILE A 485 35.58 -19.46 -18.21
C ILE A 485 34.26 -20.03 -18.77
N GLY A 486 34.09 -19.91 -20.07
CA GLY A 486 32.98 -20.46 -20.85
C GLY A 486 33.41 -20.71 -22.28
#